data_AF-A0A7V8XE20-F1
#
_entry.id   AF-A0A7V8XE20-F1
#
_cell.length_a   1.000
_cell.length_b   1.000
_cell.length_c   1.000
_cell.angle_alpha   90.00
_cell.angle_beta   90.00
_cell.angle_gamma   90.00
#
_symmetry.space_group_name_H-M   'P 1'
#
loop_
_entity.id
_entity.type
_entity.pdbx_description
1 polymer ?
#
loop_
_entity_poly.entity_id
_entity_poly.type
_entity_poly.pdbx_seq_one_letter_code
_entity_poly.pdbx_strand_id
1 'polypeptide(L)'
;MRLLLAPALVLALALVLPGCGSKDTDEAAAPQPVTVTETETVTETETEPETLPAEPEVRCSTAGLRQTLPEQSLPPEVDEVRKRVFAATVACDYETLEQIALEEGAGFTFSYGGGTSAAEHWRMLEESGAEEPMRILAAILTLPYTRNESGSYAWPTAYQEAPSEADWQALVAAGISTQEEVDSMKAGGSGYLGYRTAITADGDWQFFVAGD
;
A
#
# COMPACT_ATOMS: atom_id res chain seq x y z
N MET A 1 -29.19 19.01 -27.96
CA MET A 1 -29.63 17.81 -28.71
C MET A 1 -29.19 16.60 -27.89
N ARG A 2 -30.11 15.94 -27.17
CA ARG A 2 -29.78 14.90 -26.18
C ARG A 2 -29.57 13.55 -26.88
N LEU A 3 -28.40 12.95 -26.70
CA LEU A 3 -28.09 11.57 -27.11
C LEU A 3 -28.70 10.58 -26.11
N LEU A 4 -29.37 9.54 -26.62
CA LEU A 4 -29.78 8.35 -25.89
C LEU A 4 -29.12 7.15 -26.58
N LEU A 5 -28.23 6.43 -25.89
CA LEU A 5 -27.82 5.08 -26.29
C LEU A 5 -27.86 4.17 -25.06
N ALA A 6 -28.64 3.10 -25.18
CA ALA A 6 -28.74 1.99 -24.24
C ALA A 6 -27.79 0.84 -24.67
N PRO A 7 -27.26 0.02 -23.76
CA PRO A 7 -26.51 -1.18 -24.12
C PRO A 7 -27.41 -2.42 -24.16
N ALA A 8 -27.24 -3.23 -25.22
CA ALA A 8 -27.85 -4.55 -25.36
C ALA A 8 -26.91 -5.63 -24.84
N LEU A 9 -27.52 -6.58 -24.13
CA LEU A 9 -26.97 -7.69 -23.37
C LEU A 9 -26.92 -8.98 -24.23
N VAL A 10 -26.13 -9.96 -23.75
CA VAL A 10 -26.25 -11.43 -23.91
C VAL A 10 -25.44 -12.08 -25.05
N LEU A 11 -24.52 -13.01 -24.72
CA LEU A 11 -24.76 -14.47 -24.71
C LEU A 11 -23.50 -15.27 -24.32
N ALA A 12 -23.71 -16.25 -23.43
CA ALA A 12 -22.75 -17.22 -22.93
C ALA A 12 -22.44 -18.34 -23.93
N LEU A 13 -21.30 -19.04 -23.76
CA LEU A 13 -21.13 -20.41 -24.22
C LEU A 13 -20.19 -21.20 -23.28
N ALA A 14 -20.75 -22.24 -22.65
CA ALA A 14 -20.04 -23.26 -21.89
C ALA A 14 -19.71 -24.47 -22.79
N LEU A 15 -18.57 -25.12 -22.55
CA LEU A 15 -18.19 -26.40 -23.18
C LEU A 15 -17.55 -27.33 -22.13
N VAL A 16 -18.16 -28.51 -21.97
CA VAL A 16 -17.74 -29.66 -21.16
C VAL A 16 -17.46 -30.81 -22.11
N LEU A 17 -16.39 -31.59 -21.93
CA LEU A 17 -16.23 -32.96 -22.46
C LEU A 17 -15.27 -33.82 -21.58
N PRO A 18 -15.29 -35.17 -21.70
CA PRO A 18 -15.15 -36.13 -20.59
C PRO A 18 -13.97 -37.13 -20.69
N GLY A 19 -13.70 -37.86 -19.60
CA GLY A 19 -13.71 -39.34 -19.62
C GLY A 19 -12.40 -40.17 -19.71
N CYS A 20 -12.35 -41.16 -18.79
CA CYS A 20 -11.81 -42.54 -18.88
C CYS A 20 -10.32 -42.88 -18.68
N GLY A 21 -10.08 -43.89 -17.82
CA GLY A 21 -8.90 -44.77 -17.84
C GLY A 21 -8.67 -45.56 -16.54
N SER A 22 -9.10 -46.82 -16.51
CA SER A 22 -9.04 -47.76 -15.36
C SER A 22 -7.83 -48.70 -15.38
N LYS A 23 -7.35 -49.04 -14.17
CA LYS A 23 -6.78 -50.30 -13.61
C LYS A 23 -6.17 -51.37 -14.56
N ASP A 24 -5.01 -51.89 -14.16
CA ASP A 24 -4.64 -53.30 -14.34
C ASP A 24 -3.88 -53.83 -13.10
N THR A 25 -4.16 -55.11 -12.78
CA THR A 25 -3.64 -55.95 -11.69
C THR A 25 -2.82 -57.10 -12.32
N ASP A 26 -2.16 -57.91 -11.49
CA ASP A 26 -1.57 -59.25 -11.75
C ASP A 26 -0.10 -59.28 -12.27
N GLU A 27 0.80 -60.21 -11.92
CA GLU A 27 0.77 -61.46 -11.15
C GLU A 27 2.23 -61.90 -10.81
N ALA A 28 2.40 -62.61 -9.69
CA ALA A 28 3.41 -63.66 -9.34
C ALA A 28 4.94 -63.46 -9.47
N ALA A 29 5.66 -63.69 -8.36
CA ALA A 29 6.42 -64.94 -8.08
C ALA A 29 7.51 -64.71 -7.00
N ALA A 30 7.52 -65.54 -5.95
CA ALA A 30 8.59 -65.61 -4.94
C ALA A 30 9.82 -66.38 -5.48
N PRO A 31 11.04 -66.19 -4.91
CA PRO A 31 11.42 -66.98 -3.73
C PRO A 31 12.30 -66.24 -2.68
N GLN A 32 12.54 -66.96 -1.58
CA GLN A 32 13.08 -66.59 -0.25
C GLN A 32 14.63 -66.48 -0.20
N PRO A 33 15.29 -66.53 0.99
CA PRO A 33 15.42 -65.51 2.04
C PRO A 33 16.91 -65.15 2.30
N VAL A 34 17.22 -63.99 2.88
CA VAL A 34 18.53 -63.77 3.52
C VAL A 34 18.40 -62.94 4.80
N THR A 35 18.80 -63.55 5.89
CA THR A 35 19.01 -62.95 7.21
C THR A 35 20.27 -62.09 7.18
N VAL A 36 20.16 -60.81 7.53
CA VAL A 36 21.30 -60.02 8.00
C VAL A 36 20.88 -59.34 9.30
N THR A 37 21.53 -59.76 10.38
CA THR A 37 21.56 -59.07 11.66
C THR A 37 22.45 -57.84 11.51
N GLU A 38 21.90 -56.63 11.68
CA GLU A 38 22.72 -55.43 11.84
C GLU A 38 22.14 -54.56 12.97
N THR A 39 22.82 -54.68 14.11
CA THR A 39 23.12 -53.68 15.14
C THR A 39 22.21 -52.44 15.23
N GLU A 40 21.35 -52.42 16.24
CA GLU A 40 20.74 -51.18 16.76
C GLU A 40 21.85 -50.20 17.17
N THR A 41 21.99 -49.12 16.40
CA THR A 41 22.58 -47.87 16.90
C THR A 41 21.41 -46.92 17.08
N VAL A 42 20.99 -46.74 18.33
CA VAL A 42 20.07 -45.67 18.71
C VAL A 42 20.85 -44.37 18.58
N THR A 43 20.78 -43.77 17.40
CA THR A 43 21.08 -42.35 17.24
C THR A 43 19.86 -41.61 17.74
N GLU A 44 19.98 -41.03 18.92
CA GLU A 44 19.07 -40.01 19.42
C GLU A 44 19.13 -38.85 18.44
N THR A 45 18.22 -38.83 17.47
CA THR A 45 18.00 -37.68 16.61
C THR A 45 17.45 -36.59 17.51
N GLU A 46 18.35 -35.73 17.98
CA GLU A 46 18.02 -34.39 18.43
C GLU A 46 17.17 -33.76 17.32
N THR A 47 15.87 -33.63 17.59
CA THR A 47 14.93 -32.93 16.73
C THR A 47 15.39 -31.49 16.65
N GLU A 48 16.24 -31.20 15.66
CA GLU A 48 16.45 -29.88 15.12
C GLU A 48 15.03 -29.37 14.81
N PRO A 49 14.58 -28.27 15.44
CA PRO A 49 13.26 -27.75 15.16
C PRO A 49 13.20 -27.43 13.67
N GLU A 50 12.37 -28.18 12.94
CA GLU A 50 11.96 -27.86 11.59
C GLU A 50 11.50 -26.40 11.62
N THR A 51 12.38 -25.52 11.13
CA THR A 51 12.07 -24.11 11.00
C THR A 51 11.09 -24.04 9.86
N LEU A 52 9.80 -24.04 10.21
CA LEU A 52 8.72 -23.78 9.26
C LEU A 52 9.11 -22.52 8.47
N PRO A 53 8.92 -22.51 7.14
CA PRO A 53 9.18 -21.31 6.37
C PRO A 53 8.37 -20.16 6.99
N ALA A 54 9.08 -19.10 7.39
CA ALA A 54 8.46 -17.91 7.92
C ALA A 54 7.40 -17.44 6.92
N GLU A 55 6.18 -17.18 7.42
CA GLU A 55 5.14 -16.54 6.62
C GLU A 55 5.73 -15.28 5.99
N PRO A 56 5.42 -14.97 4.71
CA PRO A 56 5.97 -13.80 4.07
C PRO A 56 5.62 -12.58 4.92
N GLU A 57 6.64 -11.91 5.47
CA GLU A 57 6.43 -10.70 6.23
C GLU A 57 5.69 -9.70 5.35
N VAL A 58 4.59 -9.14 5.86
CA VAL A 58 3.86 -8.06 5.19
C VAL A 58 4.87 -6.97 4.88
N ARG A 59 5.12 -6.74 3.60
CA ARG A 59 6.05 -5.71 3.14
C ARG A 59 5.34 -4.38 3.32
N CYS A 60 5.79 -3.61 4.30
CA CYS A 60 5.35 -2.26 4.51
C CYS A 60 6.58 -1.37 4.54
N SER A 61 6.58 -0.31 3.73
CA SER A 61 7.72 0.59 3.55
C SER A 61 8.06 1.42 4.79
N THR A 62 7.20 1.45 5.82
CA THR A 62 7.49 2.06 7.13
C THR A 62 8.00 1.06 8.16
N ALA A 63 8.09 -0.23 7.84
CA ALA A 63 8.67 -1.22 8.74
C ALA A 63 10.11 -0.84 9.12
N GLY A 64 10.34 -0.52 10.39
CA GLY A 64 11.65 -0.07 10.90
C GLY A 64 11.95 1.42 10.68
N LEU A 65 11.02 2.20 10.14
CA LEU A 65 11.13 3.65 10.04
C LEU A 65 11.19 4.27 11.46
N ARG A 66 12.18 5.14 11.68
CA ARG A 66 12.33 5.89 12.94
C ARG A 66 12.17 7.38 12.70
N GLN A 67 11.01 7.75 12.16
CA GLN A 67 10.66 9.14 11.92
C GLN A 67 9.75 9.65 13.03
N THR A 68 9.89 10.91 13.39
CA THR A 68 9.02 11.60 14.34
C THR A 68 8.28 12.72 13.63
N LEU A 69 7.03 12.96 14.01
CA LEU A 69 6.25 14.05 13.49
C LEU A 69 6.69 15.38 14.14
N PRO A 70 7.20 16.36 13.38
CA PRO A 70 7.53 17.67 13.93
C PRO A 70 6.25 18.45 14.29
N GLU A 71 6.33 19.18 15.40
CA GLU A 71 5.31 20.13 15.82
C GLU A 71 5.14 21.25 14.77
N GLN A 72 3.88 21.62 14.51
CA GLN A 72 3.52 22.66 13.55
C GLN A 72 2.38 23.51 14.13
N SER A 73 2.28 24.78 13.73
CA SER A 73 1.24 25.70 14.21
C SER A 73 -0.11 25.45 13.53
N LEU A 74 -0.73 24.31 13.83
CA LEU A 74 -2.00 23.84 13.27
C LEU A 74 -3.17 24.08 14.24
N PRO A 75 -4.42 24.20 13.75
CA PRO A 75 -5.59 24.05 14.61
C PRO A 75 -5.58 22.70 15.35
N PRO A 76 -6.13 22.62 16.57
CA PRO A 76 -6.15 21.40 17.37
C PRO A 76 -6.72 20.18 16.62
N GLU A 77 -7.81 20.37 15.88
CA GLU A 77 -8.53 19.33 15.15
C GLU A 77 -7.67 18.76 14.01
N VAL A 78 -6.96 19.64 13.30
CA VAL A 78 -6.04 19.27 12.21
C VAL A 78 -4.82 18.54 12.76
N ASP A 79 -4.26 19.03 13.87
CA ASP A 79 -3.08 18.44 14.50
C ASP A 79 -3.37 17.05 15.06
N GLU A 80 -4.56 16.86 15.68
CA GLU A 80 -5.00 15.56 16.16
C GLU A 80 -5.07 14.54 15.01
N VAL A 81 -5.77 14.87 13.93
CA VAL A 81 -5.93 13.96 12.78
C VAL A 81 -4.58 13.67 12.14
N ARG A 82 -3.74 14.69 11.94
CA ARG A 82 -2.36 14.53 11.44
C ARG A 82 -1.56 13.55 12.30
N LYS A 83 -1.65 13.66 13.63
CA LYS A 83 -0.97 12.76 14.57
C LYS A 83 -1.49 11.33 14.48
N ARG A 84 -2.80 11.13 14.41
CA ARG A 84 -3.41 9.79 14.26
C ARG A 84 -3.04 9.14 12.93
N VAL A 85 -3.14 9.88 11.82
CA VAL A 85 -2.73 9.40 10.49
C VAL A 85 -1.27 9.01 10.51
N PHE A 86 -0.37 9.88 10.99
CA PHE A 86 1.06 9.58 11.07
C PHE A 86 1.34 8.32 11.91
N ALA A 87 0.68 8.18 13.08
CA ALA A 87 0.86 7.02 13.94
C ALA A 87 0.43 5.71 13.26
N ALA A 88 -0.74 5.71 12.61
CA ALA A 88 -1.23 4.55 11.87
C ALA A 88 -0.34 4.20 10.66
N THR A 89 0.15 5.20 9.93
CA THR A 89 1.10 5.01 8.82
C THR A 89 2.42 4.38 9.29
N VAL A 90 3.00 4.87 10.39
CA VAL A 90 4.25 4.31 10.94
C VAL A 90 4.05 2.90 11.49
N ALA A 91 2.84 2.59 11.98
CA ALA A 91 2.48 1.26 12.47
C ALA A 91 2.08 0.27 11.36
N CYS A 92 2.05 0.69 10.08
CA CYS A 92 1.51 -0.10 8.98
C CYS A 92 0.05 -0.54 9.20
N ASP A 93 -0.74 0.30 9.87
CA ASP A 93 -2.13 0.03 10.23
C ASP A 93 -3.08 0.61 9.18
N TYR A 94 -3.21 -0.12 8.07
CA TYR A 94 -4.03 0.27 6.92
C TYR A 94 -5.52 0.39 7.29
N GLU A 95 -6.00 -0.51 8.15
CA GLU A 95 -7.38 -0.52 8.64
C GLU A 95 -7.69 0.74 9.45
N THR A 96 -6.81 1.13 10.37
CA THR A 96 -6.98 2.38 11.14
C THR A 96 -6.89 3.59 10.22
N LEU A 97 -6.00 3.61 9.22
CA LEU A 97 -5.97 4.71 8.23
C LEU A 97 -7.30 4.83 7.48
N GLU A 98 -7.87 3.72 7.03
CA GLU A 98 -9.16 3.73 6.35
C GLU A 98 -10.30 4.18 7.28
N GLN A 99 -10.28 3.78 8.55
CA GLN A 99 -11.25 4.29 9.53
C GLN A 99 -11.16 5.81 9.66
N ILE A 100 -9.96 6.35 9.85
CA ILE A 100 -9.74 7.81 9.94
C ILE A 100 -10.25 8.53 8.69
N ALA A 101 -9.97 7.97 7.51
CA ALA A 101 -10.44 8.51 6.23
C ALA A 101 -11.97 8.56 6.10
N LEU A 102 -12.69 7.65 6.77
CA LEU A 102 -14.15 7.53 6.64
C LEU A 102 -14.94 8.19 7.79
N GLU A 103 -14.26 8.70 8.82
CA GLU A 103 -14.88 9.19 10.07
C GLU A 103 -15.97 10.25 9.84
N GLU A 104 -15.70 11.26 9.00
CA GLU A 104 -16.59 12.41 8.80
C GLU A 104 -17.50 12.27 7.56
N GLY A 105 -17.38 11.16 6.82
CA GLY A 105 -18.34 10.75 5.78
C GLY A 105 -18.39 11.63 4.51
N ALA A 106 -17.46 12.56 4.32
CA ALA A 106 -17.47 13.52 3.20
C ALA A 106 -16.92 12.97 1.85
N GLY A 107 -16.53 11.70 1.81
CA GLY A 107 -15.99 11.05 0.61
C GLY A 107 -14.48 11.22 0.50
N PHE A 108 -13.75 10.31 1.13
CA PHE A 108 -12.29 10.27 1.03
C PHE A 108 -11.83 9.81 -0.35
N THR A 109 -10.81 10.48 -0.89
CA THR A 109 -10.19 10.09 -2.16
C THR A 109 -8.79 9.52 -1.93
N PHE A 110 -8.58 8.25 -2.28
CA PHE A 110 -7.26 7.59 -2.21
C PHE A 110 -6.66 7.27 -3.59
N SER A 111 -7.45 7.38 -4.66
CA SER A 111 -7.00 7.15 -6.04
C SER A 111 -7.96 7.79 -7.04
N TYR A 112 -7.45 8.28 -8.16
CA TYR A 112 -8.24 8.76 -9.30
C TYR A 112 -8.70 7.61 -10.24
N GLY A 113 -8.34 6.36 -9.94
CA GLY A 113 -8.61 5.17 -10.76
C GLY A 113 -9.65 4.19 -10.20
N GLY A 114 -10.28 4.49 -9.06
CA GLY A 114 -11.33 3.68 -8.44
C GLY A 114 -10.84 2.73 -7.34
N GLY A 115 -11.77 1.90 -6.86
CA GLY A 115 -11.63 1.04 -5.68
C GLY A 115 -12.70 1.35 -4.64
N THR A 116 -12.90 0.43 -3.69
CA THR A 116 -13.87 0.61 -2.58
C THR A 116 -13.20 0.64 -1.22
N SER A 117 -11.91 0.31 -1.15
CA SER A 117 -11.11 0.32 0.08
C SER A 117 -9.77 0.99 -0.17
N ALA A 118 -9.48 2.00 0.65
CA ALA A 118 -8.18 2.65 0.68
C ALA A 118 -7.11 1.72 1.28
N ALA A 119 -7.50 0.95 2.30
CA ALA A 119 -6.62 -0.02 2.95
C ALA A 119 -6.13 -1.09 1.96
N GLU A 120 -7.05 -1.72 1.23
CA GLU A 120 -6.70 -2.72 0.20
C GLU A 120 -5.82 -2.12 -0.90
N HIS A 121 -6.12 -0.90 -1.33
CA HIS A 121 -5.35 -0.22 -2.38
C HIS A 121 -3.89 0.02 -1.98
N TRP A 122 -3.66 0.65 -0.82
CA TRP A 122 -2.29 0.94 -0.39
C TRP A 122 -1.50 -0.31 -0.02
N ARG A 123 -2.15 -1.32 0.58
CA ARG A 123 -1.51 -2.62 0.87
C ARG A 123 -1.03 -3.29 -0.42
N MET A 124 -1.85 -3.30 -1.46
CA MET A 124 -1.49 -3.89 -2.75
C MET A 124 -0.31 -3.17 -3.43
N LEU A 125 -0.23 -1.84 -3.34
CA LEU A 125 0.92 -1.08 -3.84
C LEU A 125 2.21 -1.47 -3.12
N GLU A 126 2.18 -1.56 -1.80
CA GLU A 126 3.32 -1.95 -0.95
C GLU A 126 3.77 -3.39 -1.22
N GLU A 127 2.83 -4.34 -1.30
CA GLU A 127 3.13 -5.75 -1.55
C GLU A 127 3.71 -6.00 -2.94
N SER A 128 3.20 -5.29 -3.96
CA SER A 128 3.72 -5.36 -5.32
C SER A 128 5.08 -4.68 -5.47
N GLY A 129 5.44 -3.78 -4.55
CA GLY A 129 6.63 -2.93 -4.64
C GLY A 129 6.55 -1.92 -5.79
N ALA A 130 5.35 -1.68 -6.32
CA ALA A 130 5.14 -0.66 -7.36
C ALA A 130 5.38 0.74 -6.80
N GLU A 131 4.92 0.97 -5.57
CA GLU A 131 5.01 2.25 -4.86
C GLU A 131 5.14 1.99 -3.34
N GLU A 132 5.53 3.03 -2.60
CA GLU A 132 5.75 2.97 -1.15
C GLU A 132 4.86 4.02 -0.41
N PRO A 133 3.51 3.94 -0.55
CA PRO A 133 2.59 4.95 -0.05
C PRO A 133 2.71 5.19 1.46
N MET A 134 3.05 4.18 2.28
CA MET A 134 3.19 4.37 3.72
C MET A 134 4.42 5.23 4.05
N ARG A 135 5.57 4.93 3.45
CA ARG A 135 6.79 5.74 3.65
C ARG A 135 6.57 7.16 3.16
N ILE A 136 5.90 7.32 2.02
CA ILE A 136 5.63 8.63 1.45
C ILE A 136 4.66 9.42 2.34
N LEU A 137 3.57 8.82 2.81
CA LEU A 137 2.62 9.49 3.71
C LEU A 137 3.30 9.94 5.01
N ALA A 138 4.10 9.06 5.63
CA ALA A 138 4.85 9.40 6.84
C ALA A 138 5.81 10.58 6.56
N ALA A 139 6.52 10.56 5.44
CA ALA A 139 7.47 11.60 5.07
C ALA A 139 6.77 12.94 4.78
N ILE A 140 5.72 12.98 3.95
CA ILE A 140 5.05 14.26 3.59
C ILE A 140 4.43 14.93 4.81
N LEU A 141 3.91 14.16 5.77
CA LEU A 141 3.32 14.72 7.00
C LEU A 141 4.40 15.39 7.88
N THR A 142 5.69 15.10 7.69
CA THR A 142 6.77 15.81 8.37
C THR A 142 7.18 17.12 7.70
N LEU A 143 6.79 17.33 6.44
CA LEU A 143 7.11 18.54 5.70
C LEU A 143 6.19 19.72 6.11
N PRO A 144 6.58 20.96 5.76
CA PRO A 144 5.68 22.11 5.89
C PRO A 144 4.37 21.90 5.12
N TYR A 145 3.32 22.57 5.58
CA TYR A 145 1.99 22.56 4.96
C TYR A 145 1.66 23.89 4.27
N THR A 146 0.68 23.83 3.38
CA THR A 146 0.07 24.99 2.71
C THR A 146 -1.46 24.96 2.89
N ARG A 147 -2.17 25.95 2.31
CA ARG A 147 -3.62 25.96 2.22
C ARG A 147 -4.02 25.72 0.77
N ASN A 148 -4.84 24.70 0.52
CA ASN A 148 -5.36 24.45 -0.82
C ASN A 148 -6.53 25.41 -1.14
N GLU A 149 -7.08 25.29 -2.35
CA GLU A 149 -8.17 26.16 -2.85
C GLU A 149 -9.43 26.13 -1.97
N SER A 150 -9.71 24.99 -1.33
CA SER A 150 -10.84 24.83 -0.40
C SER A 150 -10.55 25.35 1.01
N GLY A 151 -9.33 25.82 1.27
CA GLY A 151 -8.88 26.29 2.57
C GLY A 151 -8.48 25.17 3.54
N SER A 152 -8.37 23.92 3.09
CA SER A 152 -7.85 22.79 3.86
C SER A 152 -6.33 22.88 4.02
N TYR A 153 -5.82 22.28 5.10
CA TYR A 153 -4.39 22.19 5.39
C TYR A 153 -3.81 21.04 4.58
N ALA A 154 -2.88 21.33 3.68
CA ALA A 154 -2.38 20.35 2.72
C ALA A 154 -0.86 20.18 2.82
N TRP A 155 -0.42 18.94 2.66
CA TRP A 155 0.99 18.55 2.65
C TRP A 155 1.35 17.88 1.32
N PRO A 156 2.59 18.10 0.81
CA PRO A 156 3.57 19.09 1.25
C PRO A 156 3.29 20.49 0.67
N THR A 157 4.04 21.53 1.09
CA THR A 157 3.96 22.88 0.46
C THR A 157 4.19 22.87 -1.04
N ALA A 158 4.90 21.87 -1.58
CA ALA A 158 5.07 21.72 -3.03
C ALA A 158 3.73 21.62 -3.81
N TYR A 159 2.64 21.22 -3.14
CA TYR A 159 1.29 21.15 -3.75
C TYR A 159 0.64 22.52 -4.00
N GLN A 160 1.18 23.62 -3.47
CA GLN A 160 0.62 24.95 -3.76
C GLN A 160 0.76 25.32 -5.25
N GLU A 161 -0.02 26.29 -5.72
CA GLU A 161 -0.04 26.72 -7.13
C GLU A 161 1.34 27.12 -7.67
N ALA A 162 2.13 27.81 -6.83
CA ALA A 162 3.48 28.28 -7.17
C ALA A 162 4.48 27.87 -6.07
N PRO A 163 4.98 26.62 -6.09
CA PRO A 163 5.95 26.13 -5.12
C PRO A 163 7.31 26.81 -5.32
N SER A 164 7.91 27.24 -4.21
CA SER A 164 9.25 27.82 -4.19
C SER A 164 10.33 26.75 -4.38
N GLU A 165 11.57 27.15 -4.67
CA GLU A 165 12.69 26.20 -4.73
C GLU A 165 12.88 25.45 -3.41
N ALA A 166 12.65 26.11 -2.27
CA ALA A 166 12.74 25.46 -0.96
C ALA A 166 11.69 24.35 -0.79
N ASP A 167 10.49 24.53 -1.35
CA ASP A 167 9.42 23.52 -1.30
C ASP A 167 9.80 22.28 -2.11
N TRP A 168 10.40 22.48 -3.28
CA TRP A 168 10.93 21.39 -4.10
C TRP A 168 12.08 20.65 -3.41
N GLN A 169 13.03 21.38 -2.84
CA GLN A 169 14.19 20.80 -2.16
C GLN A 169 13.80 20.06 -0.88
N ALA A 170 12.69 20.43 -0.23
CA ALA A 170 12.17 19.69 0.90
C ALA A 170 11.77 18.25 0.53
N LEU A 171 11.25 18.02 -0.68
CA LEU A 171 10.94 16.67 -1.19
C LEU A 171 12.21 15.82 -1.33
N VAL A 172 13.27 16.42 -1.87
CA VAL A 172 14.57 15.76 -2.06
C VAL A 172 15.21 15.44 -0.72
N ALA A 173 15.21 16.40 0.21
CA ALA A 173 15.76 16.22 1.55
C ALA A 173 15.02 15.14 2.35
N ALA A 174 13.71 14.98 2.11
CA ALA A 174 12.90 13.94 2.72
C ALA A 174 12.98 12.57 2.00
N GLY A 175 13.71 12.48 0.88
CA GLY A 175 13.81 11.25 0.09
C GLY A 175 12.50 10.86 -0.61
N ILE A 176 11.57 11.81 -0.78
CA ILE A 176 10.30 11.60 -1.49
C ILE A 176 10.50 11.67 -3.01
N SER A 177 11.45 12.48 -3.46
CA SER A 177 11.80 12.62 -4.86
C SER A 177 13.31 12.78 -5.04
N THR A 178 13.83 12.35 -6.16
CA THR A 178 15.18 12.67 -6.62
C THR A 178 15.22 14.06 -7.23
N GLN A 179 16.43 14.63 -7.36
CA GLN A 179 16.60 15.91 -8.06
C GLN A 179 16.15 15.82 -9.53
N GLU A 180 16.37 14.68 -10.18
CA GLU A 180 15.94 14.44 -11.57
C GLU A 180 14.41 14.44 -11.71
N GLU A 181 13.69 13.81 -10.77
CA GLU A 181 12.23 13.82 -10.76
C GLU A 181 11.67 15.23 -10.51
N VAL A 182 12.27 15.98 -9.59
CA VAL A 182 11.93 17.38 -9.34
C VAL A 182 12.15 18.24 -10.58
N ASP A 183 13.30 18.11 -11.24
CA ASP A 183 13.62 18.87 -12.44
C ASP A 183 12.68 18.52 -13.61
N SER A 184 12.33 17.24 -13.75
CA SER A 184 11.33 16.76 -14.71
C SER A 184 9.94 17.36 -14.46
N MET A 185 9.45 17.34 -13.21
CA MET A 185 8.16 17.94 -12.86
C MET A 185 8.13 19.45 -13.16
N LYS A 186 9.20 20.17 -12.80
CA LYS A 186 9.33 21.61 -13.06
C LYS A 186 9.34 21.92 -14.57
N ALA A 187 10.00 21.09 -15.37
CA ALA A 187 10.02 21.24 -16.82
C ALA A 187 8.66 20.94 -17.48
N GLY A 188 7.88 20.03 -16.91
CA GLY A 188 6.52 19.70 -17.37
C GLY A 188 5.51 20.83 -17.18
N GLY A 189 5.72 21.70 -16.19
CA GLY A 189 4.92 22.91 -15.97
C GLY A 189 3.52 22.68 -15.36
N SER A 190 3.16 21.44 -15.04
CA SER A 190 1.87 21.09 -14.42
C SER A 190 1.86 21.25 -12.89
N GLY A 191 2.97 21.67 -12.28
CA GLY A 191 3.12 21.75 -10.83
C GLY A 191 3.55 20.41 -10.20
N TYR A 192 3.29 20.26 -8.90
CA TYR A 192 3.62 19.05 -8.15
C TYR A 192 2.56 17.95 -8.36
N LEU A 193 3.01 16.81 -8.89
CA LEU A 193 2.15 15.66 -9.20
C LEU A 193 2.38 14.46 -8.26
N GLY A 194 3.28 14.59 -7.30
CA GLY A 194 3.53 13.53 -6.32
C GLY A 194 2.39 13.36 -5.33
N TYR A 195 2.59 12.45 -4.38
CA TYR A 195 1.63 12.22 -3.31
C TYR A 195 1.40 13.46 -2.46
N ARG A 196 0.13 13.71 -2.17
CA ARG A 196 -0.35 14.84 -1.38
C ARG A 196 -1.55 14.42 -0.54
N THR A 197 -1.76 15.13 0.55
CA THR A 197 -2.86 14.90 1.48
C THR A 197 -3.40 16.22 2.01
N ALA A 198 -4.67 16.27 2.37
CA ALA A 198 -5.26 17.45 3.02
C ALA A 198 -6.28 17.11 4.11
N ILE A 199 -6.30 17.93 5.15
CA ILE A 199 -7.23 17.84 6.29
C ILE A 199 -7.98 19.18 6.39
N THR A 200 -9.31 19.14 6.50
CA THR A 200 -10.13 20.36 6.67
C THR A 200 -9.87 21.01 8.02
N ALA A 201 -10.28 22.27 8.21
CA ALA A 201 -10.12 22.95 9.49
C ALA A 201 -10.84 22.26 10.66
N ASP A 202 -11.89 21.48 10.37
CA ASP A 202 -12.69 20.76 11.35
C ASP A 202 -12.18 19.33 11.60
N GLY A 203 -11.07 18.92 10.98
CA GLY A 203 -10.43 17.62 11.21
C GLY A 203 -10.82 16.51 10.22
N ASP A 204 -11.54 16.81 9.15
CA ASP A 204 -11.91 15.80 8.15
C ASP A 204 -10.74 15.53 7.19
N TRP A 205 -10.25 14.28 7.12
CA TRP A 205 -9.19 13.88 6.20
C TRP A 205 -9.78 13.67 4.80
N GLN A 206 -9.38 14.49 3.84
CA GLN A 206 -10.05 14.56 2.52
C GLN A 206 -9.50 13.59 1.48
N PHE A 207 -8.18 13.47 1.41
CA PHE A 207 -7.55 12.65 0.38
C PHE A 207 -6.11 12.27 0.74
N PHE A 208 -5.63 11.21 0.09
CA PHE A 208 -4.21 10.92 -0.06
C PHE A 208 -3.98 10.30 -1.45
N VAL A 209 -3.45 11.09 -2.38
CA VAL A 209 -3.38 10.76 -3.81
C VAL A 209 -2.09 11.26 -4.45
N ALA A 210 -1.68 10.63 -5.54
CA ALA A 210 -0.69 11.14 -6.50
C ALA A 210 -1.33 11.25 -7.90
N GLY A 211 -0.70 12.04 -8.79
CA GLY A 211 -1.20 12.31 -10.14
C GLY A 211 -2.19 13.49 -10.23
N ASP A 212 -2.80 13.66 -11.39
CA ASP A 212 -3.84 14.66 -11.70
C ASP A 212 -5.14 13.95 -12.09
#